data_AF-A0A9W8VEZ4-F1
#
_entry.id   AF-A0A9W8VEZ4-F1
#
_cell.length_a   1.000
_cell.length_b   1.000
_cell.length_c   1.000
_cell.angle_alpha   90.00
_cell.angle_beta   90.00
_cell.angle_gamma   90.00
#
_symmetry.space_group_name_H-M   'P 1'
#
loop_
_entity.id
_entity.type
_entity.pdbx_description
1 polymer ?
#
loop_
_entity_poly.entity_id
_entity_poly.type
_entity_poly.pdbx_seq_one_letter_code
_entity_poly.pdbx_strand_id
1 'polypeptide(L)'
;MMTASHMMFGGAQQSTYGTAKIAVMGIAKALAIERKQHGILINTVSPMAYTPCSGAYIDEQTRPIIQAQMPAADVAITVAWLAHKNSQVTGETVGLTNRLIARVFLAETKGYFGPEDEAWTLESARDNWHKVLDESEYTVSTDMAEYGPKIFQRLLTRQ
;
A
#
# COMPACT_ATOMS: atom_id res chain seq x y z
N MET A 1 0.09 -14.78 -6.14
CA MET A 1 0.54 -14.03 -4.93
C MET A 1 1.85 -13.35 -5.24
N MET A 2 2.04 -12.11 -4.80
CA MET A 2 3.29 -11.36 -4.96
C MET A 2 3.80 -10.89 -3.59
N THR A 3 5.12 -10.72 -3.44
CA THR A 3 5.74 -10.38 -2.15
C THR A 3 6.44 -9.02 -2.19
N ALA A 4 5.88 -8.06 -1.46
CA ALA A 4 6.45 -6.77 -1.17
C ALA A 4 7.26 -6.80 0.15
N SER A 5 7.55 -5.63 0.71
CA SER A 5 8.19 -5.42 2.00
C SER A 5 7.75 -4.07 2.55
N HIS A 6 7.72 -3.94 3.88
CA HIS A 6 7.42 -2.68 4.55
C HIS A 6 8.40 -1.56 4.17
N MET A 7 9.56 -1.90 3.60
CA MET A 7 10.50 -0.96 2.97
C MET A 7 9.89 -0.12 1.84
N MET A 8 8.69 -0.47 1.34
CA MET A 8 7.89 0.37 0.45
C MET A 8 7.50 1.72 1.09
N PHE A 9 7.46 1.81 2.41
CA PHE A 9 7.25 3.07 3.14
C PHE A 9 8.51 3.96 3.19
N GLY A 10 9.63 3.46 2.69
CA GLY A 10 10.92 4.12 2.75
C GLY A 10 11.79 3.59 3.89
N GLY A 11 13.09 3.56 3.64
CA GLY A 11 14.09 3.31 4.66
C GLY A 11 15.47 3.77 4.21
N ALA A 12 16.25 4.28 5.16
CA ALA A 12 17.55 4.84 4.90
C ALA A 12 18.47 3.81 4.21
N GLN A 13 19.19 4.25 3.17
CA GLN A 13 20.16 3.41 2.43
C GLN A 13 19.55 2.17 1.73
N GLN A 14 18.23 2.14 1.54
CA GLN A 14 17.51 1.02 0.92
C GLN A 14 16.69 1.47 -0.29
N SER A 15 17.16 2.48 -1.03
CA SER A 15 16.42 3.08 -2.15
C SER A 15 16.07 2.05 -3.24
N THR A 16 17.02 1.20 -3.63
CA THR A 16 16.80 0.15 -4.64
C THR A 16 15.80 -0.91 -4.16
N TYR A 17 15.98 -1.41 -2.93
CA TYR A 17 15.11 -2.43 -2.36
C TYR A 17 13.69 -1.90 -2.10
N GLY A 18 13.56 -0.72 -1.49
CA GLY A 18 12.28 -0.05 -1.26
C GLY A 18 11.53 0.23 -2.57
N THR A 19 12.22 0.76 -3.58
CA THR A 19 11.66 1.01 -4.93
C THR A 19 11.16 -0.29 -5.57
N ALA A 20 11.97 -1.34 -5.56
CA ALA A 20 11.57 -2.63 -6.10
C ALA A 20 10.33 -3.19 -5.40
N LYS A 21 10.24 -3.03 -4.07
CA LYS A 21 9.14 -3.58 -3.27
C LYS A 21 7.83 -2.79 -3.37
N ILE A 22 7.88 -1.47 -3.58
CA ILE A 22 6.67 -0.71 -3.91
C ILE A 22 6.23 -0.93 -5.37
N ALA A 23 7.16 -1.15 -6.30
CA ALA A 23 6.81 -1.46 -7.70
C ALA A 23 5.99 -2.75 -7.84
N VAL A 24 6.24 -3.75 -6.98
CA VAL A 24 5.43 -4.97 -6.90
C VAL A 24 3.94 -4.67 -6.63
N MET A 25 3.64 -3.69 -5.77
CA MET A 25 2.26 -3.28 -5.48
C MET A 25 1.57 -2.70 -6.72
N GLY A 26 2.28 -1.89 -7.51
CA GLY A 26 1.77 -1.36 -8.79
C GLY A 26 1.49 -2.47 -9.82
N ILE A 27 2.45 -3.38 -10.01
CA ILE A 27 2.31 -4.52 -10.94
C ILE A 27 1.13 -5.41 -10.53
N ALA A 28 1.01 -5.73 -9.24
CA ALA A 28 -0.07 -6.57 -8.74
C ALA A 28 -1.45 -5.95 -8.99
N LYS A 29 -1.60 -4.63 -8.80
CA LYS A 29 -2.86 -3.91 -9.09
C LYS A 29 -3.25 -4.00 -10.56
N ALA A 30 -2.30 -3.74 -11.47
CA ALA A 30 -2.56 -3.82 -12.91
C ALA A 30 -2.97 -5.24 -13.33
N LEU A 31 -2.19 -6.26 -12.93
CA LEU A 31 -2.50 -7.65 -13.27
C LEU A 31 -3.81 -8.14 -12.65
N ALA A 32 -4.14 -7.69 -11.42
CA ALA A 32 -5.40 -8.04 -10.78
C ALA A 32 -6.61 -7.58 -11.60
N ILE A 33 -6.52 -6.41 -12.25
CA ILE A 33 -7.56 -5.88 -13.15
C ILE A 33 -7.58 -6.68 -14.45
N GLU A 34 -6.43 -6.81 -15.14
CA GLU A 34 -6.32 -7.48 -16.44
C GLU A 34 -6.77 -8.93 -16.42
N ARG A 35 -6.50 -9.63 -15.30
CA ARG A 35 -6.71 -11.07 -15.18
C ARG A 35 -8.00 -11.45 -14.45
N LYS A 36 -8.74 -10.47 -13.92
CA LYS A 36 -10.04 -10.69 -13.24
C LYS A 36 -11.01 -11.48 -14.11
N GLN A 37 -11.09 -11.16 -15.41
CA GLN A 37 -11.95 -11.85 -16.38
C GLN A 37 -11.61 -13.34 -16.58
N HIS A 38 -10.39 -13.75 -16.23
CA HIS A 38 -9.92 -15.13 -16.31
C HIS A 38 -10.00 -15.85 -14.96
N GLY A 39 -10.60 -15.23 -13.93
CA GLY A 39 -10.66 -15.79 -12.57
C GLY A 39 -9.31 -15.88 -11.87
N ILE A 40 -8.28 -15.18 -12.36
CA ILE A 40 -6.94 -15.16 -11.75
C ILE A 40 -6.89 -13.99 -10.77
N LEU A 41 -6.81 -14.30 -9.48
CA LEU A 41 -6.75 -13.32 -8.40
C LEU A 41 -5.31 -13.04 -8.00
N ILE A 42 -4.96 -11.77 -7.86
CA ILE A 42 -3.58 -11.34 -7.60
C ILE A 42 -3.59 -10.37 -6.43
N ASN A 43 -2.83 -10.69 -5.39
CA ASN A 43 -2.65 -9.86 -4.21
C ASN A 43 -1.16 -9.74 -3.88
N THR A 44 -0.83 -8.72 -3.10
CA THR A 44 0.51 -8.47 -2.58
C THR A 44 0.54 -8.65 -1.07
N VAL A 45 1.56 -9.33 -0.56
CA VAL A 45 1.82 -9.43 0.88
C VAL A 45 3.14 -8.76 1.21
N SER A 46 3.17 -8.04 2.32
CA SER A 46 4.37 -7.47 2.91
C SER A 46 4.61 -8.15 4.27
N PRO A 47 5.29 -9.31 4.28
CA PRO A 47 5.50 -10.06 5.51
C PRO A 47 6.64 -9.48 6.35
N MET A 48 6.49 -9.60 7.67
CA MET A 48 7.52 -9.40 8.67
C MET A 48 7.52 -10.63 9.58
N ALA A 49 8.54 -11.46 9.41
CA ALA A 49 8.71 -12.71 10.15
C ALA A 49 10.20 -13.01 10.34
N TYR A 50 10.52 -13.76 11.38
CA TYR A 50 11.84 -14.33 11.53
C TYR A 50 12.10 -15.35 10.42
N THR A 51 13.23 -15.18 9.73
CA THR A 51 13.81 -16.16 8.81
C THR A 51 15.29 -16.34 9.12
N PRO A 52 15.92 -17.46 8.73
CA PRO A 52 17.37 -17.59 8.85
C PRO A 52 18.14 -16.44 8.16
N CYS A 53 17.63 -15.94 7.03
CA CYS A 53 18.20 -14.79 6.32
C CYS A 53 18.10 -13.49 7.14
N SER A 54 16.94 -13.19 7.73
CA SER A 54 16.78 -11.98 8.56
C SER A 54 17.56 -12.09 9.88
N GLY A 55 17.81 -13.31 10.37
CA GLY A 55 18.58 -13.57 11.58
C GLY A 55 20.02 -13.03 11.55
N ALA A 56 20.61 -12.86 10.37
CA ALA A 56 21.94 -12.25 10.19
C ALA A 56 21.98 -10.76 10.55
N TYR A 57 20.81 -10.09 10.56
CA TYR A 57 20.67 -8.66 10.85
C TYR A 57 20.05 -8.40 12.24
N ILE A 58 19.81 -9.46 13.01
CA ILE A 58 19.22 -9.39 14.36
C ILE A 58 20.31 -9.74 15.37
N ASP A 59 20.51 -8.85 16.32
CA ASP A 59 21.44 -9.05 17.42
C ASP A 59 21.06 -10.28 18.27
N GLU A 60 22.06 -10.88 18.92
CA GLU A 60 21.88 -12.15 19.62
C GLU A 60 20.90 -12.05 20.81
N GLN A 61 20.78 -10.88 21.43
CA GLN A 61 19.88 -10.66 22.58
C GLN A 61 18.42 -10.58 22.14
N THR A 62 18.15 -9.93 21.01
CA THR A 62 16.80 -9.73 20.47
C THR A 62 16.32 -10.93 19.65
N ARG A 63 17.23 -11.75 19.12
CA ARG A 63 16.90 -12.90 18.26
C ARG A 63 15.88 -13.89 18.87
N PRO A 64 16.00 -14.35 20.12
CA PRO A 64 15.02 -15.27 20.71
C PRO A 64 13.62 -14.65 20.81
N ILE A 65 13.55 -13.34 21.09
CA ILE A 65 12.28 -12.61 21.18
C ILE A 65 11.61 -12.56 19.81
N ILE A 66 12.36 -12.17 18.76
CA ILE A 66 11.81 -12.10 17.39
C ILE A 66 11.43 -13.49 16.88
N GLN A 67 12.22 -14.53 17.18
CA GLN A 67 11.86 -15.91 16.84
C GLN A 67 10.53 -16.34 17.47
N ALA A 68 10.32 -16.02 18.75
CA ALA A 68 9.10 -16.37 19.47
C ALA A 68 7.89 -15.54 19.04
N GLN A 69 8.09 -14.24 18.77
CA GLN A 69 7.00 -13.29 18.49
C GLN A 69 6.66 -13.16 17.02
N MET A 70 7.50 -13.63 16.10
CA MET A 70 7.32 -13.43 14.67
C MET A 70 7.58 -14.72 13.87
N PRO A 71 6.97 -15.86 14.24
CA PRO A 71 7.18 -17.09 13.50
C PRO A 71 6.59 -16.96 12.09
N ALA A 72 7.31 -17.47 11.09
CA ALA A 72 6.86 -17.44 9.70
C ALA A 72 5.51 -18.16 9.48
N ALA A 73 5.17 -19.11 10.36
CA ALA A 73 3.89 -19.81 10.32
C ALA A 73 2.69 -18.87 10.54
N ASP A 74 2.80 -17.85 11.39
CA ASP A 74 1.69 -16.93 11.66
C ASP A 74 1.37 -16.08 10.42
N VAL A 75 2.38 -15.61 9.68
CA VAL A 75 2.16 -14.87 8.42
C VAL A 75 1.69 -15.78 7.28
N ALA A 76 2.07 -17.07 7.29
CA ALA A 76 1.73 -18.03 6.26
C ALA A 76 0.21 -18.32 6.18
N ILE A 77 -0.51 -18.22 7.31
CA ILE A 77 -1.97 -18.42 7.34
C ILE A 77 -2.68 -17.44 6.40
N THR A 78 -2.28 -16.17 6.39
CA THR A 78 -2.89 -15.16 5.51
C THR A 78 -2.56 -15.42 4.04
N VAL A 79 -1.33 -15.86 3.76
CA VAL A 79 -0.94 -16.26 2.39
C VAL A 79 -1.79 -17.45 1.92
N ALA A 80 -1.98 -18.44 2.78
CA ALA A 80 -2.82 -19.61 2.49
C ALA A 80 -4.28 -19.20 2.25
N TRP A 81 -4.84 -18.30 3.07
CA TRP A 81 -6.18 -17.75 2.86
C TRP A 81 -6.30 -17.07 1.50
N LEU A 82 -5.41 -16.13 1.17
CA LEU A 82 -5.49 -15.40 -0.10
C LEU A 82 -5.30 -16.28 -1.33
N ALA A 83 -4.61 -17.42 -1.20
CA ALA A 83 -4.44 -18.43 -2.26
C ALA A 83 -5.55 -19.50 -2.28
N HIS A 84 -6.41 -19.54 -1.26
CA HIS A 84 -7.44 -20.55 -1.15
C HIS A 84 -8.52 -20.36 -2.23
N LYS A 85 -9.06 -21.46 -2.76
CA LYS A 85 -10.08 -21.45 -3.84
C LYS A 85 -11.37 -20.67 -3.50
N ASN A 86 -11.66 -20.49 -2.20
CA ASN A 86 -12.82 -19.72 -1.74
C ASN A 86 -12.49 -18.24 -1.46
N SER A 87 -11.23 -17.82 -1.53
CA SER A 87 -10.88 -16.41 -1.43
C SER A 87 -11.30 -15.70 -2.72
N GLN A 88 -11.96 -14.57 -2.57
CA GLN A 88 -12.32 -13.67 -3.67
C GLN A 88 -11.50 -12.38 -3.64
N VAL A 89 -10.50 -12.29 -2.75
CA VAL A 89 -9.67 -11.09 -2.60
C VAL A 89 -8.76 -10.95 -3.81
N THR A 90 -8.72 -9.77 -4.42
CA THR A 90 -7.84 -9.43 -5.55
C THR A 90 -7.51 -7.94 -5.54
N GLY A 91 -6.33 -7.56 -6.02
CA GLY A 91 -5.87 -6.17 -6.10
C GLY A 91 -5.46 -5.54 -4.77
N GLU A 92 -5.44 -6.33 -3.69
CA GLU A 92 -5.14 -5.86 -2.34
C GLU A 92 -3.68 -6.06 -1.97
N THR A 93 -3.17 -5.14 -1.16
CA THR A 93 -1.86 -5.25 -0.50
C THR A 93 -2.08 -5.33 0.99
N VAL A 94 -1.49 -6.32 1.65
CA VAL A 94 -1.58 -6.49 3.11
C VAL A 94 -0.20 -6.59 3.75
N GLY A 95 0.02 -5.84 4.83
CA GLY A 95 1.12 -6.00 5.77
C GLY A 95 0.81 -7.11 6.75
N LEU A 96 1.75 -8.03 6.94
CA LEU A 96 1.61 -9.20 7.81
C LEU A 96 2.72 -9.19 8.84
N THR A 97 2.39 -9.06 10.12
CA THR A 97 3.38 -9.09 11.22
C THR A 97 2.79 -9.90 12.36
N ASN A 98 3.35 -11.07 12.66
CA ASN A 98 2.71 -12.02 13.59
C ASN A 98 1.25 -12.26 13.13
N ARG A 99 0.28 -12.19 14.04
CA ARG A 99 -1.17 -12.34 13.80
C ARG A 99 -1.87 -11.03 13.40
N LEU A 100 -1.12 -9.95 13.18
CA LEU A 100 -1.66 -8.71 12.65
C LEU A 100 -1.69 -8.77 11.12
N ILE A 101 -2.89 -8.53 10.56
CA ILE A 101 -3.12 -8.34 9.14
C ILE A 101 -3.63 -6.92 8.96
N ALA A 102 -2.84 -6.09 8.28
CA ALA A 102 -3.18 -4.69 8.00
C ALA A 102 -3.26 -4.44 6.51
N ARG A 103 -4.29 -3.73 6.05
CA ARG A 103 -4.37 -3.30 4.65
C ARG A 103 -3.38 -2.16 4.41
N VAL A 104 -2.63 -2.24 3.31
CA VAL A 104 -1.80 -1.14 2.79
C VAL A 104 -2.44 -0.66 1.50
N PHE A 105 -2.77 0.62 1.44
CA PHE A 105 -3.46 1.20 0.30
C PHE A 105 -2.89 2.57 -0.05
N LEU A 106 -3.14 2.99 -1.29
CA LEU A 106 -2.86 4.35 -1.75
C LEU A 106 -4.15 5.16 -1.62
N ALA A 107 -4.04 6.37 -1.12
CA ALA A 107 -5.15 7.29 -0.94
C ALA A 107 -4.75 8.70 -1.35
N GLU A 108 -5.74 9.48 -1.77
CA GLU A 108 -5.59 10.92 -2.01
C GLU A 108 -6.45 11.68 -1.03
N THR A 109 -5.89 12.69 -0.38
CA THR A 109 -6.63 13.60 0.51
C THR A 109 -7.69 14.38 -0.28
N LYS A 110 -8.60 15.03 0.45
CA LYS A 110 -9.49 16.05 -0.11
C LYS A 110 -8.75 17.25 -0.72
N GLY A 111 -7.46 17.39 -0.47
CA GLY A 111 -6.61 18.30 -1.22
C GLY A 111 -7.03 19.76 -1.08
N TYR A 112 -6.58 20.59 -2.03
CA TYR A 112 -6.93 22.00 -2.07
C TYR A 112 -7.18 22.43 -3.50
N PHE A 113 -8.33 23.07 -3.71
CA PHE A 113 -8.62 23.78 -4.95
C PHE A 113 -8.15 25.23 -4.84
N GLY A 114 -7.31 25.67 -5.76
CA GLY A 114 -6.86 27.07 -5.85
C GLY A 114 -8.01 28.05 -6.11
N PRO A 115 -7.87 29.35 -5.80
CA PRO A 115 -8.94 30.33 -5.96
C PRO A 115 -9.51 30.36 -7.39
N GLU A 116 -10.82 30.63 -7.53
CA GLU A 116 -11.48 30.78 -8.84
C GLU A 116 -11.33 32.20 -9.39
N ASP A 117 -11.46 33.19 -8.52
CA ASP A 117 -11.52 34.61 -8.89
C ASP A 117 -10.17 35.34 -8.78
N GLU A 118 -9.12 34.63 -8.38
CA GLU A 118 -7.79 35.19 -8.18
C GLU A 118 -6.73 34.38 -8.94
N ALA A 119 -5.55 34.98 -9.13
CA ALA A 119 -4.44 34.30 -9.78
C ALA A 119 -4.00 33.06 -8.99
N TRP A 120 -3.80 31.94 -9.68
CA TRP A 120 -3.14 30.77 -9.13
C TRP A 120 -1.63 31.01 -9.05
N THR A 121 -1.12 31.33 -7.86
CA THR A 121 0.31 31.60 -7.63
C THR A 121 0.97 30.53 -6.76
N LEU A 122 2.32 30.56 -6.72
CA LEU A 122 3.11 29.72 -5.84
C LEU A 122 2.74 29.94 -4.36
N GLU A 123 2.50 31.19 -3.98
CA GLU A 123 2.08 31.58 -2.64
C GLU A 123 0.71 31.01 -2.28
N SER A 124 -0.26 31.04 -3.22
CA SER A 124 -1.57 30.42 -3.00
C SER A 124 -1.45 28.93 -2.66
N ALA A 125 -0.55 28.20 -3.34
CA ALA A 125 -0.29 26.80 -3.04
C ALA A 125 0.46 26.62 -1.71
N ARG A 126 1.54 27.39 -1.46
CA ARG A 126 2.36 27.34 -0.24
C ARG A 126 1.51 27.58 1.02
N ASP A 127 0.72 28.65 1.01
CA ASP A 127 -0.01 29.11 2.20
C ASP A 127 -1.18 28.17 2.53
N ASN A 128 -1.64 27.38 1.55
CA ASN A 128 -2.71 26.38 1.71
C ASN A 128 -2.21 24.93 1.72
N TRP A 129 -0.89 24.68 1.72
CA TRP A 129 -0.35 23.32 1.63
C TRP A 129 -0.79 22.42 2.79
N HIS A 130 -1.09 23.01 3.95
CA HIS A 130 -1.66 22.29 5.09
C HIS A 130 -2.99 21.58 4.77
N LYS A 131 -3.81 22.13 3.86
CA LYS A 131 -5.05 21.49 3.38
C LYS A 131 -4.76 20.29 2.48
N VAL A 132 -3.67 20.33 1.71
CA VAL A 132 -3.23 19.20 0.87
C VAL A 132 -2.80 18.03 1.75
N LEU A 133 -2.16 18.31 2.88
CA LEU A 133 -1.70 17.32 3.86
C LEU A 133 -2.77 16.91 4.89
N ASP A 134 -4.00 17.43 4.80
CA ASP A 134 -5.08 17.05 5.72
C ASP A 134 -5.61 15.65 5.40
N GLU A 135 -5.32 14.69 6.29
CA GLU A 135 -5.70 13.28 6.15
C GLU A 135 -7.05 12.94 6.80
N SER A 136 -7.80 13.93 7.31
CA SER A 136 -9.12 13.71 7.91
C SER A 136 -10.17 13.20 6.92
N GLU A 137 -10.05 13.58 5.65
CA GLU A 137 -10.87 13.12 4.52
C GLU A 137 -9.97 12.63 3.38
N TYR A 138 -10.15 11.38 2.93
CA TYR A 138 -9.40 10.81 1.80
C TYR A 138 -10.25 9.85 0.97
N THR A 139 -9.82 9.65 -0.28
CA THR A 139 -10.41 8.68 -1.20
C THR A 139 -9.40 7.59 -1.53
N VAL A 140 -9.87 6.34 -1.54
CA VAL A 140 -9.09 5.18 -1.98
C VAL A 140 -9.62 4.75 -3.36
N SER A 141 -8.83 4.97 -4.40
CA SER A 141 -9.16 4.55 -5.76
C SER A 141 -8.57 3.18 -6.05
N THR A 142 -9.38 2.24 -6.56
CA THR A 142 -8.94 0.86 -6.80
C THR A 142 -8.55 0.58 -8.25
N ASP A 143 -9.09 1.35 -9.20
CA ASP A 143 -8.70 1.33 -10.60
C ASP A 143 -8.88 2.71 -11.28
N MET A 144 -8.35 2.86 -12.50
CA MET A 144 -8.44 4.12 -13.26
C MET A 144 -9.83 4.40 -13.86
N ALA A 145 -10.63 3.36 -14.08
CA ALA A 145 -12.01 3.51 -14.57
C ALA A 145 -12.93 4.09 -13.49
N GLU A 146 -12.61 3.87 -12.22
CA GLU A 146 -13.21 4.48 -11.05
C GLU A 146 -12.65 5.89 -10.82
N TYR A 147 -11.31 6.03 -10.83
CA TYR A 147 -10.66 7.31 -10.54
C TYR A 147 -11.01 8.40 -11.54
N GLY A 148 -10.97 8.10 -12.84
CA GLY A 148 -11.18 9.08 -13.92
C GLY A 148 -12.50 9.86 -13.78
N PRO A 149 -13.67 9.20 -13.75
CA PRO A 149 -14.94 9.87 -13.55
C PRO A 149 -15.02 10.65 -12.23
N LYS A 150 -14.46 10.10 -11.13
CA LYS A 150 -14.45 10.77 -9.83
C LYS A 150 -13.66 12.06 -9.85
N ILE A 151 -12.47 12.09 -10.45
CA ILE A 151 -11.67 13.31 -10.50
C ILE A 151 -12.33 14.38 -11.38
N PHE A 152 -12.96 14.01 -12.50
CA PHE A 152 -13.73 14.96 -13.30
C PHE A 152 -14.90 15.55 -12.53
N GLN A 153 -15.65 14.72 -11.80
CA GLN A 153 -16.73 15.20 -10.94
C GLN A 153 -16.19 16.17 -9.88
N ARG A 154 -15.08 15.81 -9.22
CA ARG A 154 -14.40 16.64 -8.22
C ARG A 154 -13.98 18.00 -8.79
N LEU A 155 -13.46 18.02 -10.02
CA LEU A 155 -13.08 19.26 -10.71
C LEU A 155 -14.29 20.16 -11.00
N LEU A 156 -15.44 19.56 -11.37
CA LEU A 156 -16.67 20.30 -11.65
C LEU A 156 -17.35 20.83 -10.38
N THR A 157 -17.31 20.06 -9.27
CA THR A 157 -17.98 20.43 -8.01
C THR A 157 -17.09 21.16 -7.03
N ARG A 158 -15.76 21.04 -7.18
CA ARG A 158 -14.73 21.55 -6.27
C ARG A 158 -14.88 21.04 -4.84
N GLN A 159 -15.37 19.81 -4.70
CA GLN A 159 -15.62 19.11 -3.43
C GLN A 159 -14.84 17.82 -3.36
#